data_AF-A0A3C0ZU98-F1
#
_entry.id   AF-A0A3C0ZU98-F1
#
_cell.length_a   1.000
_cell.length_b   1.000
_cell.length_c   1.000
_cell.angle_alpha   90.00
_cell.angle_beta   90.00
_cell.angle_gamma   90.00
#
_symmetry.space_group_name_H-M   'P 1'
#
loop_
_entity.id
_entity.type
_entity.pdbx_description
1 polymer ?
#
loop_
_entity_poly.entity_id
_entity_poly.type
_entity_poly.pdbx_seq_one_letter_code
_entity_poly.pdbx_strand_id
1 'polypeptide(L)'
;MNFAQAARNDSVFTRTENGAVALNTTGDARLDLFGTIGSLRGAETVRIERLFSEAYKVDPLFAAKIAFYARDVRGGLGERQTFRTIIRYMAQSHPEALRPNLDLIGVYGRYDDLYCLVGTRLESDMWEAMKAQFEEDRRNLEAGNAVSLLAKWIKTADASS
;
A
#
# COMPACT_ATOMS: atom_id res chain seq x y z
N MET A 1 16.88 -8.33 -35.96
CA MET A 1 16.59 -8.24 -34.51
C MET A 1 17.90 -8.11 -33.76
N ASN A 2 18.01 -7.15 -32.84
CA ASN A 2 19.15 -6.98 -31.92
C ASN A 2 18.99 -7.96 -30.73
N PHE A 3 20.10 -8.45 -30.17
CA PHE A 3 20.13 -9.29 -28.96
C PHE A 3 19.26 -8.75 -27.82
N ALA A 4 19.31 -7.44 -27.54
CA ALA A 4 18.48 -6.80 -26.52
C ALA A 4 16.98 -6.81 -26.84
N GLN A 5 16.61 -6.91 -28.11
CA GLN A 5 15.22 -7.06 -28.55
C GLN A 5 14.77 -8.52 -28.41
N ALA A 6 15.64 -9.46 -28.77
CA ALA A 6 15.37 -10.89 -28.65
C ALA A 6 15.23 -11.31 -27.16
N ALA A 7 16.14 -10.87 -26.29
CA ALA A 7 16.06 -11.11 -24.85
C ALA A 7 14.80 -10.50 -24.22
N ARG A 8 14.39 -9.29 -24.67
CA ARG A 8 13.13 -8.70 -24.23
C ARG A 8 11.94 -9.55 -24.67
N ASN A 9 11.89 -9.97 -25.93
CA ASN A 9 10.80 -10.78 -26.48
C ASN A 9 10.64 -12.12 -25.76
N ASP A 10 11.74 -12.79 -25.43
CA ASP A 10 11.71 -14.05 -24.67
C ASP A 10 11.19 -13.84 -23.24
N SER A 11 11.50 -12.67 -22.65
CA SER A 11 11.01 -12.29 -21.33
C SER A 11 9.58 -11.77 -21.31
N VAL A 12 8.81 -11.76 -22.41
CA VAL A 12 7.40 -11.25 -22.41
C VAL A 12 6.40 -12.35 -22.05
N PHE A 13 6.77 -13.63 -22.19
CA PHE A 13 5.85 -14.73 -21.96
C PHE A 13 6.05 -15.35 -20.58
N THR A 14 4.93 -15.70 -19.95
CA THR A 14 4.86 -16.49 -18.71
C THR A 14 3.82 -17.60 -18.87
N ARG A 15 3.71 -18.45 -17.85
CA ARG A 15 2.64 -19.44 -17.75
C ARG A 15 1.71 -19.10 -16.60
N THR A 16 0.41 -19.25 -16.83
CA THR A 16 -0.60 -19.25 -15.78
C THR A 16 -0.49 -20.53 -14.94
N GLU A 17 -1.21 -20.61 -13.82
CA GLU A 17 -1.21 -21.79 -12.94
C GLU A 17 -1.64 -23.09 -13.65
N ASN A 18 -2.52 -22.99 -14.66
CA ASN A 18 -2.91 -24.12 -15.51
C ASN A 18 -2.00 -24.33 -16.74
N GLY A 19 -0.84 -23.67 -16.78
CA GLY A 19 0.19 -23.86 -17.81
C GLY A 19 -0.06 -23.14 -19.15
N ALA A 20 -1.13 -22.34 -19.27
CA ALA A 20 -1.42 -21.58 -20.48
C ALA A 20 -0.42 -20.44 -20.69
N VAL A 21 -0.08 -20.16 -21.95
CA VAL A 21 0.81 -19.05 -22.30
C VAL A 21 0.10 -17.73 -22.04
N ALA A 22 0.74 -16.84 -21.29
CA ALA A 22 0.27 -15.49 -21.01
C ALA A 22 1.39 -14.47 -21.19
N LEU A 23 1.03 -13.20 -21.35
CA LEU A 23 1.98 -12.09 -21.28
C LEU A 23 2.30 -11.82 -19.81
N ASN A 24 3.58 -11.55 -19.51
CA ASN A 24 4.02 -11.19 -18.17
C ASN A 24 4.04 -9.68 -17.92
N THR A 25 3.79 -8.89 -18.97
CA THR A 25 3.70 -7.43 -18.95
C THR A 25 2.71 -6.98 -20.01
N THR A 26 2.05 -5.87 -19.75
CA THR A 26 1.19 -5.12 -20.67
C THR A 26 1.94 -4.00 -21.38
N GLY A 27 3.19 -3.74 -21.00
CA GLY A 27 3.98 -2.60 -21.44
C GLY A 27 3.68 -1.29 -20.71
N ASP A 28 2.64 -1.25 -19.85
CA ASP A 28 2.34 -0.13 -18.95
C ASP A 28 2.53 -0.57 -17.49
N ALA A 29 3.49 0.04 -16.81
CA ALA A 29 3.83 -0.31 -15.43
C ALA A 29 2.66 -0.13 -14.45
N ARG A 30 1.74 0.80 -14.71
CA ARG A 30 0.55 1.03 -13.88
C ARG A 30 -0.42 -0.13 -14.00
N LEU A 31 -0.64 -0.59 -15.23
CA LEU A 31 -1.53 -1.71 -15.50
C LEU A 31 -0.91 -3.03 -14.99
N ASP A 32 0.40 -3.19 -15.14
CA ASP A 32 1.14 -4.33 -14.58
C ASP A 32 1.04 -4.37 -13.06
N LEU A 33 1.23 -3.24 -12.38
CA LEU A 33 1.03 -3.16 -10.93
C LEU A 33 -0.42 -3.47 -10.57
N PHE A 34 -1.39 -2.81 -11.22
CA PHE A 34 -2.82 -3.02 -10.94
C PHE A 34 -3.24 -4.49 -11.08
N GLY A 35 -2.82 -5.16 -12.15
CA GLY A 35 -3.15 -6.57 -12.40
C GLY A 35 -2.46 -7.55 -11.45
N THR A 36 -1.30 -7.18 -10.89
CA THR A 36 -0.50 -8.10 -10.05
C THR A 36 -0.56 -7.81 -8.56
N ILE A 37 -0.96 -6.61 -8.12
CA ILE A 37 -0.82 -6.17 -6.73
C ILE A 37 -1.54 -7.09 -5.73
N GLY A 38 -2.66 -7.70 -6.15
CA GLY A 38 -3.41 -8.67 -5.34
C GLY A 38 -2.70 -10.01 -5.12
N SER A 39 -1.78 -10.40 -6.00
CA SER A 39 -1.04 -11.66 -5.93
C SER A 39 0.38 -11.50 -5.37
N LEU A 40 0.74 -10.30 -4.90
CA LEU A 40 2.06 -10.03 -4.32
C LEU A 40 2.20 -10.51 -2.86
N ARG A 41 1.16 -11.13 -2.29
CA ARG A 41 1.26 -11.72 -0.95
C ARG A 41 2.36 -12.79 -0.92
N GLY A 42 3.29 -12.66 0.01
CA GLY A 42 4.45 -13.54 0.12
C GLY A 42 5.54 -13.31 -0.93
N ALA A 43 5.41 -12.31 -1.81
CA ALA A 43 6.49 -11.89 -2.68
C ALA A 43 7.60 -11.18 -1.89
N GLU A 44 8.83 -11.26 -2.42
CA GLU A 44 9.97 -10.50 -1.91
C GLU A 44 9.68 -9.00 -1.87
N THR A 45 10.07 -8.34 -0.77
CA THR A 45 9.89 -6.89 -0.58
C THR A 45 10.39 -6.09 -1.78
N VAL A 46 11.59 -6.43 -2.29
CA VAL A 46 12.19 -5.77 -3.45
C VAL A 46 11.31 -5.87 -4.70
N ARG A 47 10.58 -6.99 -4.88
CA ARG A 47 9.66 -7.15 -6.02
C ARG A 47 8.47 -6.21 -5.89
N ILE A 48 7.89 -6.09 -4.69
CA ILE A 48 6.76 -5.19 -4.42
C ILE A 48 7.17 -3.73 -4.66
N GLU A 49 8.30 -3.32 -4.09
CA GLU A 49 8.85 -1.96 -4.24
C GLU A 49 9.21 -1.64 -5.68
N ARG A 50 9.79 -2.59 -6.42
CA ARG A 50 10.10 -2.41 -7.85
C ARG A 50 8.82 -2.16 -8.67
N LEU A 51 7.80 -3.02 -8.53
CA LEU A 51 6.55 -2.86 -9.30
C LEU A 51 5.86 -1.54 -8.96
N PHE A 52 5.82 -1.18 -7.66
CA PHE A 52 5.25 0.10 -7.24
C PHE A 52 6.04 1.29 -7.78
N SER A 53 7.36 1.28 -7.67
CA SER A 53 8.21 2.39 -8.12
C SER A 53 8.17 2.61 -9.64
N GLU A 54 8.09 1.55 -10.44
CA GLU A 54 7.91 1.68 -11.89
C GLU A 54 6.56 2.29 -12.25
N ALA A 55 5.48 1.90 -11.57
CA ALA A 55 4.16 2.54 -11.77
C ALA A 55 4.17 4.00 -11.30
N TYR A 56 4.83 4.29 -10.18
CA TYR A 56 4.93 5.63 -9.60
C TYR A 56 5.69 6.60 -10.49
N LYS A 57 6.76 6.14 -11.17
CA LYS A 57 7.49 6.95 -12.16
C LYS A 57 6.61 7.37 -13.34
N VAL A 58 5.65 6.54 -13.72
CA VAL A 58 4.71 6.83 -14.83
C VAL A 58 3.62 7.79 -14.36
N ASP A 59 2.97 7.50 -13.23
CA ASP A 59 1.90 8.32 -12.67
C ASP A 59 1.83 8.15 -11.14
N PRO A 60 2.37 9.11 -10.35
CA PRO A 60 2.37 9.05 -8.90
C PRO A 60 0.99 8.92 -8.27
N LEU A 61 0.00 9.65 -8.78
CA LEU A 61 -1.35 9.66 -8.24
C LEU A 61 -2.04 8.31 -8.51
N PHE A 62 -1.86 7.76 -9.71
CA PHE A 62 -2.43 6.46 -10.05
C PHE A 62 -1.79 5.33 -9.23
N ALA A 63 -0.46 5.35 -9.04
CA ALA A 63 0.23 4.37 -8.21
C ALA A 63 -0.26 4.43 -6.75
N ALA A 64 -0.40 5.63 -6.18
CA ALA A 64 -0.96 5.79 -4.83
C ALA A 64 -2.39 5.23 -4.74
N LYS A 65 -3.25 5.52 -5.73
CA LYS A 65 -4.60 4.93 -5.80
C LYS A 65 -4.58 3.41 -5.86
N ILE A 66 -3.66 2.81 -6.61
CA ILE A 66 -3.48 1.35 -6.64
C ILE A 66 -3.08 0.81 -5.26
N ALA A 67 -2.19 1.49 -4.53
CA ALA A 67 -1.81 1.07 -3.17
C ALA A 67 -3.01 1.09 -2.21
N PHE A 68 -3.79 2.16 -2.20
CA PHE A 68 -5.00 2.24 -1.37
C PHE A 68 -6.09 1.26 -1.81
N TYR A 69 -6.27 1.03 -3.11
CA TYR A 69 -7.14 -0.02 -3.63
C TYR A 69 -6.71 -1.41 -3.17
N ALA A 70 -5.41 -1.70 -3.22
CA ALA A 70 -4.90 -2.98 -2.74
C ALA A 70 -5.18 -3.15 -1.25
N ARG A 71 -5.14 -2.07 -0.46
CA ARG A 71 -5.43 -2.16 0.97
C ARG A 71 -6.90 -2.27 1.31
N ASP A 72 -7.76 -1.58 0.55
CA ASP A 72 -9.16 -1.36 0.89
C ASP A 72 -9.86 -2.67 1.30
N VAL A 73 -10.27 -2.76 2.56
CA VAL A 73 -10.94 -3.95 3.12
C VAL A 73 -12.44 -4.00 2.83
N ARG A 74 -13.02 -2.89 2.34
CA ARG A 74 -14.45 -2.77 2.07
C ARG A 74 -14.75 -2.90 0.58
N GLY A 75 -13.92 -2.30 -0.28
CA GLY A 75 -14.14 -2.23 -1.73
C GLY A 75 -12.96 -2.69 -2.59
N GLY A 76 -11.84 -3.09 -1.99
CA GLY A 76 -10.63 -3.49 -2.71
C GLY A 76 -10.17 -4.91 -2.37
N LEU A 77 -8.85 -5.09 -2.32
CA LEU A 77 -8.24 -6.42 -2.23
C LEU A 77 -7.91 -6.85 -0.79
N GLY A 78 -7.95 -5.94 0.18
CA GLY A 78 -7.62 -6.25 1.58
C GLY A 78 -6.16 -6.70 1.82
N GLU A 79 -5.23 -6.43 0.90
CA GLU A 79 -3.84 -6.88 0.95
C GLU A 79 -3.00 -6.09 1.97
N ARG A 80 -2.95 -6.62 3.20
CA ARG A 80 -2.27 -5.98 4.33
C ARG A 80 -0.75 -5.90 4.18
N GLN A 81 -0.09 -7.02 3.90
CA GLN A 81 1.38 -7.07 3.84
C GLN A 81 1.92 -6.23 2.68
N THR A 82 1.35 -6.41 1.49
CA THR A 82 1.71 -5.65 0.29
C THR A 82 1.56 -4.15 0.51
N PHE A 83 0.44 -3.70 1.08
CA PHE A 83 0.23 -2.30 1.37
C PHE A 83 1.26 -1.74 2.36
N ARG A 84 1.51 -2.43 3.48
CA ARG A 84 2.50 -2.01 4.49
C ARG A 84 3.90 -1.86 3.89
N THR A 85 4.30 -2.80 3.03
CA THR A 85 5.55 -2.70 2.29
C THR A 85 5.59 -1.46 1.42
N ILE A 86 4.53 -1.19 0.65
CA ILE A 86 4.43 -0.02 -0.22
C ILE A 86 4.47 1.29 0.57
N ILE A 87 3.66 1.45 1.62
CA ILE A 87 3.64 2.73 2.36
C ILE A 87 4.92 2.96 3.16
N ARG A 88 5.61 1.90 3.59
CA ARG A 88 6.95 2.03 4.18
C ARG A 88 7.96 2.52 3.15
N TYR A 89 7.93 1.97 1.93
CA TYR A 89 8.74 2.45 0.81
C TYR A 89 8.43 3.92 0.48
N MET A 90 7.15 4.30 0.38
CA MET A 90 6.74 5.68 0.13
C MET A 90 7.23 6.62 1.23
N ALA A 91 7.14 6.25 2.50
CA ALA A 91 7.63 7.08 3.60
C ALA A 91 9.14 7.36 3.52
N GLN A 92 9.92 6.47 2.91
CA GLN A 92 11.36 6.64 2.74
C GLN A 92 11.72 7.40 1.45
N SER A 93 11.05 7.09 0.35
CA SER A 93 11.40 7.57 -1.00
C SER A 93 10.58 8.78 -1.46
N HIS A 94 9.31 8.85 -1.08
CA HIS A 94 8.31 9.83 -1.53
C HIS A 94 7.42 10.31 -0.36
N PRO A 95 8.00 10.80 0.76
CA PRO A 95 7.23 11.17 1.96
C PRO A 95 6.19 12.26 1.68
N GLU A 96 6.45 13.16 0.73
CA GLU A 96 5.55 14.22 0.29
C GLU A 96 4.23 13.69 -0.30
N ALA A 97 4.26 12.49 -0.90
CA ALA A 97 3.07 11.87 -1.48
C ALA A 97 2.25 11.09 -0.45
N LEU A 98 2.89 10.52 0.59
CA LEU A 98 2.18 9.75 1.61
C LEU A 98 1.65 10.62 2.75
N ARG A 99 2.40 11.65 3.18
CA ARG A 99 2.04 12.53 4.29
C ARG A 99 0.60 13.07 4.24
N PRO A 100 0.08 13.62 3.12
CA PRO A 100 -1.27 14.15 3.08
C PRO A 100 -2.38 13.08 3.09
N ASN A 101 -2.02 11.78 3.09
CA ASN A 101 -2.95 10.66 3.01
C ASN A 101 -2.91 9.75 4.25
N LEU A 102 -2.25 10.17 5.33
CA LEU A 102 -2.08 9.33 6.54
C LEU A 102 -3.43 9.02 7.22
N ASP A 103 -4.35 9.97 7.22
CA ASP A 103 -5.72 9.83 7.71
C ASP A 103 -6.53 8.77 6.94
N LEU A 104 -6.25 8.61 5.65
CA LEU A 104 -6.92 7.61 4.80
C LEU A 104 -6.50 6.17 5.10
N ILE A 105 -5.34 5.93 5.74
CA ILE A 105 -4.84 4.59 6.02
C ILE A 105 -5.83 3.79 6.88
N GLY A 106 -6.36 4.41 7.95
CA GLY A 106 -7.37 3.80 8.82
C GLY A 106 -8.74 3.66 8.15
N VAL A 107 -9.05 4.55 7.19
CA VAL A 107 -10.32 4.57 6.46
C VAL A 107 -10.42 3.41 5.48
N TYR A 108 -9.40 3.19 4.65
CA TYR A 108 -9.37 2.08 3.69
C TYR A 108 -8.89 0.76 4.33
N GLY A 109 -8.03 0.83 5.32
CA GLY A 109 -7.41 -0.34 5.93
C GLY A 109 -7.80 -0.53 7.40
N ARG A 110 -6.76 -0.57 8.24
CA ARG A 110 -6.86 -0.61 9.70
C ARG A 110 -5.88 0.40 10.28
N TYR A 111 -6.20 0.98 11.43
CA TYR A 111 -5.29 1.94 12.06
C TYR A 111 -3.96 1.31 12.51
N ASP A 112 -3.88 -0.01 12.75
CA ASP A 112 -2.59 -0.64 13.06
C ASP A 112 -1.63 -0.72 11.85
N ASP A 113 -2.11 -0.45 10.63
CA ASP A 113 -1.24 -0.31 9.47
C ASP A 113 -0.31 0.90 9.61
N LEU A 114 -0.71 1.95 10.35
CA LEU A 114 0.12 3.13 10.62
C LEU A 114 1.43 2.78 11.35
N TYR A 115 1.43 1.75 12.19
CA TYR A 115 2.63 1.34 12.92
C TYR A 115 3.77 0.87 12.03
N CYS A 116 3.54 0.54 10.74
CA CYS A 116 4.65 0.22 9.84
C CYS A 116 5.50 1.44 9.48
N LEU A 117 5.03 2.65 9.79
CA LEU A 117 5.75 3.91 9.59
C LEU A 117 6.72 4.23 10.74
N VAL A 118 6.71 3.45 11.82
CA VAL A 118 7.73 3.54 12.87
C VAL A 118 9.12 3.24 12.27
N GLY A 119 10.08 4.09 12.59
CA GLY A 119 11.44 4.11 12.04
C GLY A 119 11.56 4.74 10.65
N THR A 120 10.51 5.41 10.15
CA THR A 120 10.53 6.08 8.83
C THR A 120 10.54 7.61 8.98
N ARG A 121 10.70 8.32 7.86
CA ARG A 121 10.67 9.80 7.84
C ARG A 121 9.31 10.41 8.18
N LEU A 122 8.26 9.60 8.22
CA LEU A 122 6.89 10.02 8.54
C LEU A 122 6.42 9.50 9.91
N GLU A 123 7.33 9.00 10.75
CA GLU A 123 6.94 8.51 12.07
C GLU A 123 6.27 9.61 12.91
N SER A 124 6.85 10.81 12.98
CA SER A 124 6.25 11.92 13.74
C SER A 124 4.89 12.35 13.17
N ASP A 125 4.78 12.49 11.84
CA ASP A 125 3.53 12.82 11.15
C ASP A 125 2.43 11.76 11.41
N MET A 126 2.82 10.48 11.47
CA MET A 126 1.91 9.37 11.76
C MET A 126 1.37 9.43 13.19
N TRP A 127 2.22 9.74 14.17
CA TRP A 127 1.77 9.94 15.55
C TRP A 127 0.85 11.15 15.69
N GLU A 128 1.15 12.25 15.00
CA GLU A 128 0.28 13.43 14.95
C GLU A 128 -1.08 13.11 14.35
N ALA A 129 -1.13 12.37 13.23
CA ALA A 129 -2.38 11.93 12.61
C ALA A 129 -3.20 11.01 13.54
N MET A 130 -2.56 10.05 14.22
CA MET A 130 -3.24 9.20 15.20
C MET A 130 -3.80 10.01 16.37
N LYS A 131 -3.03 10.97 16.89
CA LYS A 131 -3.48 11.83 17.98
C LYS A 131 -4.69 12.68 17.56
N ALA A 132 -4.63 13.30 16.39
CA ALA A 132 -5.71 14.12 15.86
C ALA A 132 -7.02 13.33 15.74
N GLN A 133 -6.96 12.11 15.17
CA GLN A 133 -8.12 11.22 15.08
C GLN A 133 -8.64 10.81 16.47
N PHE A 134 -7.75 10.52 17.42
CA PHE A 134 -8.16 10.13 18.77
C PHE A 134 -8.88 11.26 19.51
N GLU A 135 -8.40 12.49 19.37
CA GLU A 135 -9.06 13.68 19.93
C GLU A 135 -10.41 13.95 19.27
N GLU A 136 -10.53 13.69 17.97
CA GLU A 136 -11.81 13.74 17.25
C GLU A 136 -12.78 12.67 17.77
N ASP A 137 -12.33 11.43 17.92
CA ASP A 137 -13.14 10.34 18.45
C ASP A 137 -13.64 10.66 19.87
N ARG A 138 -12.81 11.30 20.71
CA ARG A 138 -13.25 11.75 22.05
C ARG A 138 -14.38 12.77 21.98
N ARG A 139 -14.25 13.79 21.11
CA ARG A 139 -15.29 14.80 20.91
C ARG A 139 -16.57 14.18 20.37
N ASN A 140 -16.45 13.27 19.42
CA ASN A 140 -17.60 12.57 18.83
C ASN A 140 -18.31 11.69 19.87
N LEU A 141 -17.55 10.99 20.72
CA LEU A 141 -18.11 10.20 21.81
C LEU A 141 -18.91 11.07 22.80
N GLU A 142 -18.35 12.21 23.22
CA GLU A 142 -19.02 13.16 24.13
C GLU A 142 -20.31 13.74 23.53
N ALA A 143 -20.33 13.93 22.20
CA ALA A 143 -21.49 14.44 21.46
C ALA A 143 -22.51 13.34 21.07
N GLY A 144 -22.24 12.06 21.32
CA GLY A 144 -23.09 10.95 20.89
C GLY A 144 -23.02 10.63 19.39
N ASN A 145 -21.98 11.10 18.70
CA ASN A 145 -21.71 10.83 17.28
C ASN A 145 -20.96 9.50 17.08
N ALA A 146 -20.89 9.06 15.83
CA ALA A 146 -20.04 7.93 15.45
C ALA A 146 -18.55 8.25 15.65
N VAL A 147 -17.79 7.26 16.10
CA VAL A 147 -16.34 7.32 16.29
C VAL A 147 -15.62 6.43 15.27
N SER A 148 -14.35 6.71 15.02
CA SER A 148 -13.50 5.85 14.20
C SER A 148 -13.19 4.52 14.89
N LEU A 149 -12.51 3.62 14.17
CA LEU A 149 -12.01 2.36 14.71
C LEU A 149 -10.59 2.47 15.29
N LEU A 150 -10.02 3.67 15.44
CA LEU A 150 -8.66 3.85 15.91
C LEU A 150 -8.45 3.19 17.28
N ALA A 151 -9.32 3.47 18.25
CA ALA A 151 -9.20 2.94 19.61
C ALA A 151 -9.16 1.40 19.69
N LYS A 152 -9.73 0.70 18.70
CA LYS A 152 -9.67 -0.77 18.60
C LYS A 152 -8.26 -1.30 18.35
N TRP A 153 -7.40 -0.50 17.72
CA TRP A 153 -6.10 -0.91 17.22
C TRP A 153 -4.92 -0.18 17.85
N ILE A 154 -5.18 0.79 18.75
CA ILE A 154 -4.14 1.37 19.59
C ILE A 154 -3.51 0.26 20.44
N LYS A 155 -2.18 0.11 20.35
CA LYS A 155 -1.44 -0.80 21.21
C LYS A 155 -1.51 -0.32 22.66
N THR A 156 -2.01 -1.16 23.54
CA THR A 156 -1.92 -1.00 25.00
C THR A 156 -0.73 -1.80 25.54
N ALA A 157 -0.33 -1.54 26.79
CA ALA A 157 0.76 -2.26 27.44
C ALA A 157 0.53 -3.79 27.47
N ASP A 158 -0.74 -4.22 27.43
CA ASP A 158 -1.15 -5.63 27.51
C ASP A 158 -1.44 -6.27 26.14
N ALA A 159 -1.28 -5.52 25.03
CA ALA A 159 -1.61 -6.02 23.70
C ALA A 159 -0.56 -7.02 23.19
N SER A 160 -0.94 -8.29 23.01
CA SER A 160 -0.14 -9.30 22.31
C SER A 160 -0.12 -9.03 20.80
N SER A 161 1.08 -9.11 20.20
CA SER A 161 1.31 -8.86 18.77
C SER A 161 1.00 -10.06 17.88
#